data_AF-A0A5B2TIP8-F1
#
_entry.id   AF-A0A5B2TIP8-F1
#
_cell.length_a   1.000
_cell.length_b   1.000
_cell.length_c   1.000
_cell.angle_alpha   90.00
_cell.angle_beta   90.00
_cell.angle_gamma   90.00
#
_symmetry.space_group_name_H-M   'P 1'
#
loop_
_entity.id
_entity.type
_entity.pdbx_description
1 polymer ?
#
loop_
_entity_poly.entity_id
_entity_poly.type
_entity_poly.pdbx_seq_one_letter_code
_entity_poly.pdbx_strand_id
1 'polypeptide(L)'
;MAPRLAPRRLAEDEQRVWIGFGGRADRFWMRLLAPGFRHCFAVLQDARGWTVVEPLSGRLLVARLELEPDYDLPAFYRRADLALLGPFEPGPAMCSALPTMSPFSCVAVCRAVLGREAPFALTPRQLFAALRKQMQNRKKVIDTLAASP
;
A
#
# COMPACT_ATOMS: atom_id res chain seq x y z
N MET A 1 -13.76 -6.61 34.90
CA MET A 1 -14.08 -6.29 33.48
C MET A 1 -12.79 -6.42 32.68
N ALA A 2 -12.59 -7.52 31.96
CA ALA A 2 -11.35 -7.73 31.20
C ALA A 2 -11.36 -6.80 29.97
N PRO A 3 -10.25 -6.09 29.66
CA PRO A 3 -10.17 -5.30 28.44
C PRO A 3 -10.27 -6.26 27.26
N ARG A 4 -11.40 -6.22 26.53
CA ARG A 4 -11.46 -6.77 25.18
C ARG A 4 -10.56 -5.91 24.32
N LEU A 5 -9.30 -6.31 24.17
CA LEU A 5 -8.40 -5.83 23.13
C LEU A 5 -9.06 -6.17 21.79
N ALA A 6 -9.90 -5.27 21.31
CA ALA A 6 -10.32 -5.25 19.92
C ALA A 6 -9.24 -4.43 19.20
N PRO A 7 -8.25 -5.05 18.52
CA PRO A 7 -7.32 -4.32 17.64
C PRO A 7 -8.06 -3.50 16.56
N ARG A 8 -9.37 -3.73 16.40
CA ARG A 8 -10.30 -2.99 15.54
C ARG A 8 -10.34 -1.47 15.81
N ARG A 9 -10.07 -1.01 17.03
CA ARG A 9 -10.21 0.42 17.41
C ARG A 9 -8.96 1.28 17.25
N LEU A 10 -7.80 0.71 16.95
CA LEU A 10 -6.57 1.49 16.74
C LEU A 10 -6.42 1.96 15.27
N ALA A 11 -7.36 1.63 14.39
CA ALA A 11 -7.22 1.70 12.94
C ALA A 11 -8.27 2.60 12.23
N GLU A 12 -9.00 3.43 12.98
CA GLU A 12 -10.05 4.33 12.44
C GLU A 12 -9.63 5.81 12.45
N ASP A 13 -8.39 6.14 12.80
CA ASP A 13 -7.82 7.42 12.36
C ASP A 13 -7.72 7.38 10.83
N GLU A 14 -8.01 8.49 10.13
CA GLU A 14 -7.96 8.61 8.67
C GLU A 14 -6.56 8.26 8.14
N GLN A 15 -6.29 6.97 7.97
CA GLN A 15 -5.02 6.48 7.52
C GLN A 15 -4.93 6.64 6.01
N ARG A 16 -3.90 7.32 5.54
CA ARG A 16 -3.62 7.44 4.11
C ARG A 16 -2.49 6.48 3.75
N VAL A 17 -2.65 5.75 2.66
CA VAL A 17 -1.70 4.73 2.22
C VAL A 17 -1.13 5.09 0.86
N TRP A 18 0.18 4.92 0.71
CA TRP A 18 0.87 4.91 -0.56
C TRP A 18 1.50 3.55 -0.76
N ILE A 19 1.47 3.07 -2.00
CA ILE A 19 2.21 1.87 -2.40
C ILE A 19 3.39 2.32 -3.25
N GLY A 20 4.58 2.02 -2.75
CA GLY A 20 5.84 2.24 -3.46
C GLY A 20 6.22 1.03 -4.28
N PHE A 21 6.83 1.27 -5.43
CA PHE A 21 7.31 0.26 -6.37
C PHE A 21 8.74 0.57 -6.79
N GLY A 22 9.58 -0.45 -6.81
CA GLY A 22 11.00 -0.32 -7.14
C GLY A 22 11.64 -1.61 -7.67
N GLY A 23 12.86 -1.46 -8.19
CA GLY A 23 13.57 -2.50 -8.94
C GLY A 23 14.74 -3.19 -8.22
N ARG A 24 15.15 -2.73 -7.03
CA ARG A 24 16.23 -3.37 -6.27
C ARG A 24 15.67 -4.55 -5.48
N ALA A 25 15.73 -5.73 -6.06
CA ALA A 25 15.41 -6.96 -5.35
C ALA A 25 16.46 -8.01 -5.68
N ASP A 26 17.09 -8.55 -4.64
CA ASP A 26 18.39 -9.23 -4.67
C ASP A 26 18.33 -10.71 -5.11
N ARG A 27 17.28 -11.16 -5.80
CA ARG A 27 17.13 -12.58 -6.18
C ARG A 27 17.15 -12.81 -7.69
N PHE A 28 17.99 -13.74 -8.13
CA PHE A 28 18.29 -14.04 -9.55
C PHE A 28 17.06 -14.39 -10.41
N TRP A 29 16.07 -15.11 -9.86
CA TRP A 29 14.78 -15.42 -10.52
C TRP A 29 13.89 -14.20 -10.79
N MET A 30 14.17 -13.03 -10.22
CA MET A 30 13.41 -11.79 -10.46
C MET A 30 13.73 -11.11 -11.79
N ARG A 31 14.63 -11.71 -12.59
CA ARG A 31 14.90 -11.32 -13.99
C ARG A 31 13.73 -11.65 -14.94
N LEU A 32 12.79 -12.52 -14.55
CA LEU A 32 11.55 -12.79 -15.29
C LEU A 32 10.47 -11.71 -15.07
N LEU A 33 10.60 -10.89 -14.02
CA LEU A 33 9.71 -9.75 -13.80
C LEU A 33 10.23 -8.54 -14.60
N ALA A 34 9.30 -7.73 -15.11
CA ALA A 34 9.64 -6.52 -15.84
C ALA A 34 10.64 -5.66 -15.04
N PRO A 35 11.71 -5.15 -15.67
CA PRO A 35 12.66 -4.26 -15.01
C PRO A 35 11.94 -3.10 -14.31
N GLY A 36 12.39 -2.72 -13.10
CA GLY A 36 11.82 -1.62 -12.32
C GLY A 36 10.64 -1.97 -11.39
N PHE A 37 9.94 -3.10 -11.60
CA PHE A 37 8.79 -3.52 -10.78
C PHE A 37 9.02 -4.89 -10.13
N ARG A 38 10.08 -4.96 -9.33
CA ARG A 38 10.50 -6.19 -8.66
C ARG A 38 10.05 -6.27 -7.22
N HIS A 39 9.81 -5.12 -6.59
CA HIS A 39 9.39 -5.01 -5.21
C HIS A 39 8.31 -3.95 -5.04
N CYS A 40 7.48 -4.12 -4.01
CA CYS A 40 6.56 -3.09 -3.56
C CYS A 40 6.46 -3.09 -2.04
N PHE A 41 6.20 -1.93 -1.47
CA PHE A 41 6.08 -1.69 -0.04
C PHE A 41 4.96 -0.69 0.22
N ALA A 42 4.48 -0.61 1.45
CA ALA A 42 3.45 0.34 1.84
C ALA A 42 4.01 1.42 2.76
N VAL A 43 3.50 2.63 2.59
CA VAL A 43 3.76 3.79 3.42
C VAL A 43 2.42 4.29 3.94
N LEU A 44 2.31 4.45 5.24
CA LEU A 44 1.10 4.83 5.94
C LEU A 44 1.33 6.20 6.58
N GLN A 45 0.38 7.11 6.45
CA GLN A 45 0.31 8.34 7.22
C GLN A 45 -0.91 8.27 8.13
N ASP A 46 -0.70 8.53 9.41
CA ASP A 46 -1.75 8.72 10.41
C ASP A 46 -1.51 10.04 11.17
N ALA A 47 -2.38 10.36 12.14
CA ALA A 47 -2.26 11.56 12.97
C ALA A 47 -0.94 11.66 13.76
N ARG A 48 -0.20 10.55 13.89
CA ARG A 48 1.07 10.44 14.61
C ARG A 48 2.27 10.35 13.68
N GLY A 49 2.09 10.55 12.37
CA GLY A 49 3.18 10.59 11.38
C GLY A 49 3.25 9.37 10.46
N TRP A 50 4.47 9.01 10.06
CA TRP A 50 4.72 8.08 8.95
C TRP A 50 5.15 6.69 9.41
N THR A 51 4.54 5.65 8.87
CA THR A 51 4.95 4.25 9.07
C THR A 51 5.26 3.58 7.74
N VAL A 52 6.39 2.87 7.66
CA VAL A 52 6.76 2.05 6.50
C VAL A 52 6.52 0.59 6.84
N VAL A 53 5.82 -0.11 5.95
CA VAL A 53 5.60 -1.55 5.99
C VAL A 53 6.30 -2.16 4.78
N GLU A 54 7.43 -2.80 5.03
CA GLU A 54 8.28 -3.38 4.00
C GLU A 54 8.41 -4.90 4.16
N PRO A 55 7.83 -5.68 3.24
CA PRO A 55 7.99 -7.13 3.20
C PRO A 55 9.35 -7.49 2.60
N LEU A 56 10.31 -7.79 3.45
CA LEU A 56 11.64 -8.29 3.07
C LEU A 56 11.61 -9.81 2.92
N SER A 57 12.63 -10.34 2.25
CA SER A 57 12.82 -11.80 2.11
C SER A 57 12.97 -12.46 3.49
N GLY A 58 11.90 -13.09 3.99
CA GLY A 58 11.89 -13.80 5.28
C GLY A 58 11.64 -12.92 6.52
N ARG A 59 11.34 -11.63 6.35
CA ARG A 59 11.04 -10.71 7.45
C ARG A 59 10.04 -9.64 7.02
N LEU A 60 9.10 -9.29 7.90
CA LEU A 60 8.30 -8.07 7.74
C LEU A 60 8.94 -6.95 8.56
N LEU A 61 9.34 -5.86 7.90
CA LEU A 61 9.76 -4.63 8.55
C LEU A 61 8.54 -3.72 8.72
N VAL A 62 8.29 -3.28 9.95
CA VAL A 62 7.31 -2.23 10.26
C VAL A 62 8.04 -1.19 11.09
N ALA A 63 8.19 0.01 10.54
CA ALA A 63 8.99 1.08 11.15
C ALA A 63 8.20 2.39 11.16
N ARG A 64 8.02 2.96 12.36
CA ARG A 64 7.61 4.36 12.52
C ARG A 64 8.82 5.22 12.21
N LEU A 65 8.67 6.21 11.33
CA LEU A 65 9.73 7.14 10.98
C LEU A 65 9.68 8.35 11.91
N GLU A 66 10.83 8.72 12.45
CA GLU A 66 11.02 9.96 13.20
C GLU A 66 11.22 11.10 12.19
N LEU A 67 10.11 11.62 11.69
CA LEU A 67 10.06 12.72 10.72
C LEU A 67 9.15 13.81 11.26
N GLU A 68 9.41 15.05 10.85
CA GLU A 68 8.49 16.16 11.12
C GLU A 68 7.09 15.86 10.54
N PRO A 69 6.00 16.28 11.21
CA PRO A 69 4.63 15.93 10.80
C PRO A 69 4.26 16.36 9.37
N ASP A 70 4.86 17.43 8.88
CA ASP A 70 4.63 18.03 7.57
C ASP A 70 5.60 17.50 6.49
N TYR A 71 6.51 16.59 6.84
CA TYR A 71 7.48 16.03 5.91
C TYR A 71 6.77 15.29 4.75
N ASP A 72 7.01 15.72 3.50
CA ASP A 72 6.50 15.08 2.30
C ASP A 72 7.33 13.83 1.94
N LEU A 73 7.07 12.76 2.69
CA LEU A 73 7.68 11.46 2.46
C LEU A 73 7.37 10.89 1.07
N PRO A 74 6.14 11.03 0.52
CA PRO A 74 5.88 10.64 -0.86
C PRO A 74 6.77 11.31 -1.89
N ALA A 75 7.01 12.63 -1.78
CA ALA A 75 7.91 13.34 -2.68
C ALA A 75 9.36 12.90 -2.51
N PHE A 76 9.82 12.62 -1.28
CA PHE A 76 11.15 12.06 -1.05
C PHE A 76 11.36 10.77 -1.84
N TYR A 77 10.44 9.81 -1.76
CA TYR A 77 10.56 8.55 -2.50
C TYR A 77 10.52 8.74 -4.02
N ARG A 78 9.70 9.68 -4.53
CA ARG A 78 9.68 9.99 -5.98
C ARG A 78 11.01 10.55 -6.46
N ARG A 79 11.68 11.39 -5.66
CA ARG A 79 13.04 11.89 -5.98
C ARG A 79 14.11 10.81 -5.96
N ALA A 80 13.85 9.70 -5.26
CA ALA A 80 14.71 8.52 -5.25
C ALA A 80 14.36 7.50 -6.36
N ASP A 81 13.69 7.96 -7.43
CA ASP A 81 13.27 7.15 -8.59
C ASP A 81 12.32 5.97 -8.24
N LEU A 82 11.60 6.06 -7.12
CA LEU A 82 10.55 5.10 -6.79
C LEU A 82 9.20 5.58 -7.29
N ALA A 83 8.46 4.68 -7.93
CA ALA A 83 7.09 4.96 -8.32
C ALA A 83 6.19 4.82 -7.09
N LEU A 84 5.49 5.89 -6.72
CA LEU A 84 4.55 5.91 -5.59
C LEU A 84 3.13 6.21 -6.07
N LEU A 85 2.18 5.35 -5.74
CA LEU A 85 0.76 5.56 -5.99
C LEU A 85 0.03 5.79 -4.67
N GLY A 86 -0.97 6.68 -4.68
CA GLY A 86 -1.73 7.11 -3.52
C GLY A 86 -1.84 8.64 -3.43
N PRO A 87 -2.44 9.18 -2.36
CA PRO A 87 -2.97 8.45 -1.20
C PRO A 87 -4.18 7.57 -1.55
N PHE A 88 -4.26 6.43 -0.89
CA PHE A 88 -5.42 5.56 -0.83
C PHE A 88 -5.99 5.60 0.58
N GLU A 89 -7.31 5.51 0.69
CA GLU A 89 -7.99 5.21 1.95
C GLU A 89 -8.11 3.68 2.02
N PRO A 90 -7.53 3.01 3.03
CA PRO A 90 -7.69 1.58 3.21
C PRO A 90 -9.16 1.21 3.32
N GLY A 91 -9.57 0.24 2.50
CA GLY A 91 -10.89 -0.36 2.64
C GLY A 91 -10.98 -1.17 3.94
N PRO A 92 -12.18 -1.61 4.33
CA PRO A 92 -12.36 -2.45 5.50
C PRO A 92 -11.50 -3.71 5.41
N ALA A 93 -11.05 -4.21 6.56
CA ALA A 93 -10.34 -5.48 6.65
C ALA A 93 -11.16 -6.59 5.96
N MET A 94 -10.46 -7.50 5.26
CA MET A 94 -11.10 -8.69 4.68
C MET A 94 -11.54 -9.62 5.82
N CYS A 95 -12.82 -9.57 6.19
CA CYS A 95 -13.43 -10.58 7.05
C CYS A 95 -13.95 -11.73 6.19
N SER A 96 -13.13 -12.76 5.97
CA SER A 96 -13.60 -14.05 5.46
C SER A 96 -13.71 -15.06 6.60
N ALA A 97 -14.78 -15.85 6.62
CA ALA A 97 -14.98 -16.91 7.61
C ALA A 97 -13.95 -18.04 7.49
N LEU A 98 -13.32 -18.16 6.32
CA LEU A 98 -12.23 -19.10 6.03
C LEU A 98 -10.89 -18.36 5.96
N PRO A 99 -9.79 -18.96 6.42
CA PRO A 99 -8.46 -18.37 6.28
C PRO A 99 -8.13 -18.19 4.80
N THR A 100 -7.81 -16.96 4.40
CA THR A 100 -7.32 -16.69 3.05
C THR A 100 -5.90 -17.23 2.95
N MET A 101 -5.72 -18.38 2.32
CA MET A 101 -4.40 -18.91 2.01
C MET A 101 -3.77 -18.03 0.92
N SER A 102 -2.76 -17.24 1.30
CA SER A 102 -2.01 -16.39 0.37
C SER A 102 -0.52 -16.59 0.59
N PRO A 103 0.29 -16.69 -0.48
CA PRO A 103 1.74 -16.73 -0.31
C PRO A 103 2.20 -15.42 0.35
N PHE A 104 3.04 -15.55 1.37
CA PHE A 104 3.67 -14.39 2.00
C PHE A 104 4.59 -13.70 0.99
N SER A 105 4.10 -12.61 0.40
CA SER A 105 4.74 -11.90 -0.70
C SER A 105 4.54 -10.41 -0.55
N CYS A 106 5.40 -9.61 -1.19
CA CYS A 106 5.29 -8.16 -1.12
C CYS A 106 3.95 -7.64 -1.63
N VAL A 107 3.42 -8.26 -2.68
CA VAL A 107 2.10 -7.96 -3.24
C VAL A 107 0.97 -8.32 -2.27
N ALA A 108 1.04 -9.50 -1.63
CA ALA A 108 0.02 -9.92 -0.67
C ALA A 108 -0.04 -8.99 0.55
N VAL A 109 1.11 -8.55 1.07
CA VAL A 109 1.19 -7.59 2.17
C VAL A 109 0.61 -6.23 1.77
N CYS A 110 1.02 -5.68 0.63
CA CYS A 110 0.46 -4.40 0.14
C CYS A 110 -1.05 -4.46 -0.10
N ARG A 111 -1.56 -5.57 -0.63
CA ARG A 111 -3.02 -5.79 -0.79
C ARG A 111 -3.73 -5.90 0.56
N ALA A 112 -3.12 -6.55 1.55
CA ALA A 112 -3.68 -6.63 2.90
C ALA A 112 -3.74 -5.25 3.57
N VAL A 113 -2.72 -4.39 3.38
CA VAL A 113 -2.71 -3.01 3.88
C VAL A 113 -3.82 -2.16 3.23
N LEU A 114 -4.08 -2.35 1.93
CA LEU A 114 -5.14 -1.66 1.21
C LEU A 114 -6.56 -2.16 1.56
N GLY A 115 -6.69 -3.36 2.13
CA GLY A 115 -7.96 -3.92 2.55
C GLY A 115 -8.77 -4.57 1.42
N ARG A 116 -10.08 -4.77 1.64
CA ARG A 116 -10.98 -5.53 0.75
C ARG A 116 -11.07 -4.97 -0.68
N GLU A 117 -10.83 -3.67 -0.84
CA GLU A 117 -10.92 -2.99 -2.14
C GLU A 117 -9.64 -3.10 -2.98
N ALA A 118 -8.59 -3.74 -2.45
CA ALA A 118 -7.35 -3.94 -3.18
C ALA A 118 -7.57 -4.80 -4.44
N PRO A 119 -7.09 -4.37 -5.62
CA PRO A 119 -7.23 -5.17 -6.83
C PRO A 119 -6.47 -6.49 -6.70
N PHE A 120 -6.98 -7.53 -7.38
CA PHE A 120 -6.26 -8.79 -7.48
C PHE A 120 -4.96 -8.60 -8.29
N ALA A 121 -3.84 -9.00 -7.70
CA ALA A 121 -2.52 -8.96 -8.34
C ALA A 121 -1.62 -10.06 -7.76
N LEU A 122 -0.75 -10.60 -8.62
CA LEU A 122 0.27 -11.59 -8.25
C LEU A 122 1.70 -11.01 -8.35
N THR A 123 1.87 -9.93 -9.10
CA THR A 123 3.18 -9.27 -9.29
C THR A 123 3.11 -7.77 -8.98
N PRO A 124 4.23 -7.13 -8.59
CA PRO A 124 4.26 -5.69 -8.34
C PRO A 124 3.80 -4.88 -9.55
N ARG A 125 4.16 -5.29 -10.77
CA ARG A 125 3.71 -4.65 -12.01
C ARG A 125 2.19 -4.72 -12.20
N GLN A 126 1.57 -5.88 -11.94
CA GLN A 126 0.12 -6.03 -12.02
C GLN A 126 -0.57 -5.13 -10.99
N LEU A 127 -0.05 -5.10 -9.76
CA LEU A 127 -0.59 -4.24 -8.70
C LEU A 127 -0.49 -2.77 -9.09
N PHE A 128 0.68 -2.32 -9.58
CA PHE A 128 0.88 -0.95 -10.06
C PHE A 128 -0.10 -0.58 -11.16
N ALA A 129 -0.22 -1.41 -12.20
CA ALA A 129 -1.11 -1.14 -13.33
C ALA A 129 -2.59 -1.06 -12.90
N ALA A 130 -3.03 -1.97 -12.02
CA ALA A 130 -4.39 -2.00 -11.51
C ALA A 130 -4.70 -0.77 -10.65
N LEU A 131 -3.82 -0.42 -9.71
CA LEU A 131 -3.97 0.75 -8.85
C LEU A 131 -3.94 2.06 -9.66
N ARG A 132 -3.04 2.17 -10.64
CA ARG A 132 -2.98 3.34 -11.53
C ARG A 132 -4.29 3.51 -12.31
N LYS A 133 -4.86 2.42 -12.82
CA LYS A 133 -6.16 2.44 -13.51
C LYS A 133 -7.28 2.86 -12.56
N GLN A 134 -7.30 2.34 -11.34
CA GLN A 134 -8.29 2.71 -10.31
C GLN A 134 -8.23 4.21 -9.98
N MET A 135 -7.04 4.78 -9.80
CA MET A 135 -6.86 6.22 -9.56
C MET A 135 -7.38 7.07 -10.73
N GLN A 136 -7.04 6.68 -11.97
CA GLN A 136 -7.48 7.39 -13.17
C GLN A 136 -9.01 7.36 -13.32
N ASN A 137 -9.64 6.22 -13.01
CA ASN A 137 -11.08 6.09 -13.03
C ASN A 137 -11.75 6.94 -11.94
N ARG A 138 -11.21 6.95 -10.71
CA ARG A 138 -11.73 7.78 -9.61
C ARG A 138 -11.64 9.27 -9.97
N LYS A 139 -10.53 9.72 -10.55
CA LYS A 139 -10.37 11.10 -11.01
C LYS A 139 -11.43 11.48 -12.08
N LYS A 140 -11.62 10.63 -13.08
CA LYS A 140 -12.65 10.85 -14.12
C LYS A 140 -14.06 10.98 -13.53
N VAL A 141 -14.41 10.15 -12.55
CA VAL A 141 -15.72 10.21 -11.89
C VAL A 141 -15.90 11.53 -11.14
N ILE A 142 -14.88 11.99 -10.41
CA ILE A 142 -14.93 13.27 -9.68
C ILE A 142 -15.05 14.45 -10.66
N ASP A 143 -14.27 14.44 -11.73
CA ASP A 143 -14.33 15.50 -12.76
C ASP A 143 -15.72 15.55 -13.44
N THR A 144 -16.34 14.39 -13.72
CA THR A 144 -17.71 14.32 -14.26
C THR A 144 -18.75 14.84 -13.26
N LEU A 145 -18.65 14.49 -11.98
CA LEU A 145 -19.57 14.95 -10.94
C LEU A 145 -19.45 16.46 -10.69
N ALA A 146 -18.25 17.03 -10.83
CA ALA A 146 -18.03 18.47 -10.74
C ALA A 146 -18.54 19.25 -11.97
N ALA A 147 -18.82 18.56 -13.09
CA ALA A 147 -19.27 19.15 -14.35
C ALA A 147 -20.79 19.04 -14.59
N SER A 148 -21.55 18.43 -13.69
CA SER A 148 -23.02 18.40 -13.74
C SER A 148 -23.59 19.59 -12.94
N PRO A 149 -24.44 20.45 -13.55
CA PRO A 149 -25.02 21.64 -12.92
C PRO A 149 -26.10 21.33 -11.88
#